data_AF-A0A101QJK1-F1
#
_entry.id   AF-A0A101QJK1-F1
#
_cell.length_a   1.000
_cell.length_b   1.000
_cell.length_c   1.000
_cell.angle_alpha   90.00
_cell.angle_beta   90.00
_cell.angle_gamma   90.00
#
_symmetry.space_group_name_H-M   'P 1'
#
loop_
_entity.id
_entity.type
_entity.pdbx_description
1 polymer ?
#
loop_
_entity_poly.entity_id
_entity_poly.type
_entity_poly.pdbx_seq_one_letter_code
_entity_poly.pdbx_strand_id
1 'polypeptide(L)'
;MSRTGTSLIGRRTAGTSTAGTSPGSRVRRMPMGLDIVIRDAVPARLPGERPPGAPPAPAAGPRRLIARQGGEYLFVGLRGAAGLPARQPATDIVLGPGDICFYDVHQPPVLDFPRHARLKVFLLSRQLLGLARSDVPRLTHAPVTPTSRLGALLSPFLSDFADTAAVARSAVGDMLAWNAVSLLSTLAGEHLADQARGREPDTRAPLMSDILDFIDLRLSDTGLSPKTIARAHHISVRYLHKLFREEGMTVGRLIQRRRLAECRRVLTLRSAENMTIAAVAHHWGFASPTHFSRVFRDTYGMSPSEWRELAGRGDREAGE
;
A
#
# COMPACT_ATOMS: atom_id res chain seq x y z
N MET A 1 67.40 20.37 -4.63
CA MET A 1 66.93 21.51 -3.82
C MET A 1 65.44 21.68 -4.10
N SER A 2 64.59 21.12 -3.22
CA SER A 2 63.61 21.86 -2.39
C SER A 2 62.20 21.72 -2.98
N ARG A 3 61.36 20.77 -2.52
CA ARG A 3 60.48 20.78 -1.33
C ARG A 3 59.61 22.04 -1.19
N THR A 4 58.33 21.94 -1.58
CA THR A 4 57.11 22.42 -0.87
C THR A 4 55.91 21.84 -1.66
N GLY A 5 54.89 21.16 -1.15
CA GLY A 5 54.35 21.04 0.20
C GLY A 5 53.09 21.90 0.34
N THR A 6 51.93 21.49 -0.20
CA THR A 6 50.62 22.00 0.26
C THR A 6 49.54 20.94 0.06
N SER A 7 49.01 20.51 1.21
CA SER A 7 47.84 19.66 1.39
C SER A 7 46.58 20.49 1.15
N LEU A 8 45.62 19.97 0.39
CA LEU A 8 44.23 20.41 0.51
C LEU A 8 43.28 19.22 0.46
N ILE A 9 42.62 19.07 1.61
CA ILE A 9 41.57 18.14 1.97
C ILE A 9 40.38 18.29 1.00
N GLY A 10 40.23 17.34 0.08
CA GLY A 10 39.03 17.17 -0.71
C GLY A 10 37.97 16.42 0.10
N ARG A 11 37.06 17.16 0.73
CA ARG A 11 35.85 16.62 1.35
C ARG A 11 35.10 15.73 0.34
N ARG A 12 34.98 14.44 0.64
CA ARG A 12 33.98 13.53 0.04
C ARG A 12 32.59 14.11 0.31
N THR A 13 31.99 14.76 -0.67
CA THR A 13 30.56 15.03 -0.71
C THR A 13 29.84 13.70 -0.92
N ALA A 14 28.94 13.40 0.01
CA ALA A 14 28.03 12.27 -0.09
C ALA A 14 27.20 12.41 -1.37
N GLY A 15 27.39 11.48 -2.32
CA GLY A 15 26.53 11.33 -3.48
C GLY A 15 25.15 10.88 -3.02
N THR A 16 24.20 11.80 -2.96
CA THR A 16 22.78 11.46 -2.96
C THR A 16 22.47 10.81 -4.31
N SER A 17 22.29 9.49 -4.29
CA SER A 17 21.81 8.71 -5.43
C SER A 17 20.40 9.20 -5.83
N THR A 18 20.36 10.01 -6.89
CA THR A 18 19.15 10.39 -7.62
C THR A 18 18.97 9.45 -8.80
N ALA A 19 18.10 8.45 -8.66
CA ALA A 19 17.58 7.68 -9.78
C ALA A 19 16.13 7.25 -9.45
N GLY A 20 15.08 7.66 -10.16
CA GLY A 20 14.94 8.65 -11.22
C GLY A 20 13.63 9.41 -11.03
N THR A 21 13.69 10.74 -11.12
CA THR A 21 12.53 11.63 -10.99
C THR A 21 12.10 12.06 -12.38
N SER A 22 10.89 11.72 -12.80
CA SER A 22 10.33 12.25 -14.05
C SER A 22 10.31 13.78 -14.00
N PRO A 23 10.66 14.49 -15.08
CA PRO A 23 10.62 15.95 -15.12
C PRO A 23 9.20 16.44 -14.77
N GLY A 24 9.10 17.33 -13.77
CA GLY A 24 7.81 17.84 -13.27
C GLY A 24 7.20 17.08 -12.08
N SER A 25 7.96 16.21 -11.40
CA SER A 25 7.53 15.57 -10.15
C SER A 25 8.45 15.92 -8.97
N ARG A 26 7.87 16.34 -7.84
CA ARG A 26 8.59 16.52 -6.56
C ARG A 26 8.13 15.44 -5.60
N VAL A 27 9.07 14.69 -5.03
CA VAL A 27 8.79 13.62 -4.06
C VAL A 27 9.49 13.96 -2.75
N ARG A 28 8.70 14.04 -1.67
CA ARG A 28 9.20 14.23 -0.31
C ARG A 28 8.83 12.99 0.51
N ARG A 29 9.84 12.29 1.02
CA ARG A 29 9.63 11.15 1.93
C ARG A 29 9.81 11.63 3.37
N MET A 30 8.83 11.36 4.22
CA MET A 30 8.88 11.68 5.64
C MET A 30 9.24 10.41 6.46
N PRO A 31 9.99 10.54 7.57
CA PRO A 31 10.47 9.40 8.36
C PRO A 31 9.35 8.47 8.87
N MET A 32 8.17 9.03 9.14
CA MET A 32 6.99 8.32 9.62
C MET A 32 6.23 7.52 8.54
N GLY A 33 6.77 7.43 7.32
CA GLY A 33 6.19 6.64 6.23
C GLY A 33 5.10 7.35 5.42
N LEU A 34 4.98 8.68 5.59
CA LEU A 34 4.20 9.56 4.72
C LEU A 34 5.09 10.05 3.57
N ASP A 35 4.71 9.77 2.32
CA ASP A 35 5.36 10.37 1.16
C ASP A 35 4.42 11.35 0.47
N ILE A 36 4.91 12.54 0.15
CA ILE A 36 4.17 13.56 -0.59
C ILE A 36 4.74 13.63 -1.99
N VAL A 37 3.88 13.48 -3.00
CA VAL A 37 4.24 13.52 -4.41
C VAL A 37 3.43 14.62 -5.07
N ILE A 38 4.10 15.67 -5.52
CA ILE A 38 3.50 16.77 -6.29
C ILE A 38 3.86 16.55 -7.76
N ARG A 39 2.84 16.57 -8.64
CA ARG A 39 3.02 16.40 -10.08
C ARG A 39 2.24 17.47 -10.83
N ASP A 40 2.93 18.11 -11.75
CA ASP A 40 2.32 19.08 -12.67
C ASP A 40 2.08 18.46 -14.08
N ALA A 41 2.38 17.17 -14.26
CA ALA A 41 2.61 16.55 -15.58
C ALA A 41 1.46 15.66 -16.11
N VAL A 42 1.35 15.62 -17.45
CA VAL A 42 0.43 14.79 -18.25
C VAL A 42 1.22 13.73 -19.06
N PRO A 43 0.75 12.47 -19.16
CA PRO A 43 -0.39 11.91 -18.43
C PRO A 43 -0.04 11.79 -16.95
N ALA A 44 -0.92 12.32 -16.12
CA ALA A 44 -0.76 12.30 -14.69
C ALA A 44 -1.02 10.85 -14.25
N ARG A 45 0.04 10.17 -13.82
CA ARG A 45 -0.07 8.81 -13.29
C ARG A 45 -0.03 8.83 -11.78
N LEU A 46 -0.92 8.06 -11.17
CA LEU A 46 -0.86 7.85 -9.73
C LEU A 46 0.25 6.84 -9.39
N PRO A 47 0.93 7.02 -8.24
CA PRO A 47 1.80 5.99 -7.69
C PRO A 47 1.09 4.62 -7.65
N GLY A 48 1.75 3.60 -8.21
CA GLY A 48 1.20 2.24 -8.35
C GLY A 48 0.59 1.96 -9.73
N GLU A 49 0.33 2.98 -10.55
CA GLU A 49 -0.29 2.80 -11.86
C GLU A 49 0.63 2.03 -12.80
N ARG A 50 0.09 1.01 -13.47
CA ARG A 50 0.88 0.18 -14.38
C ARG A 50 1.29 0.98 -15.62
N PRO A 51 2.49 0.72 -16.17
CA PRO A 51 2.93 1.33 -17.41
C PRO A 51 1.97 0.96 -18.57
N PRO A 52 1.86 1.84 -19.58
CA PRO A 52 0.98 1.59 -20.72
C PRO A 52 1.48 0.36 -21.48
N GLY A 53 0.58 -0.59 -21.79
CA GLY A 53 0.91 -1.83 -22.50
C GLY A 53 1.17 -3.05 -21.61
N ALA A 54 1.12 -2.92 -20.28
CA ALA A 54 1.15 -4.10 -19.40
C ALA A 54 -0.14 -4.94 -19.57
N PRO A 55 -0.05 -6.29 -19.57
CA PRO A 55 -1.22 -7.15 -19.73
C PRO A 55 -2.27 -6.84 -18.63
N PRO A 56 -3.57 -6.83 -18.98
CA PRO A 56 -4.63 -6.45 -18.06
C PRO A 56 -4.60 -7.31 -16.80
N ALA A 57 -4.83 -6.68 -15.64
CA ALA A 57 -4.96 -7.42 -14.40
C ALA A 57 -6.16 -8.38 -14.51
N PRO A 58 -6.00 -9.67 -14.18
CA PRO A 58 -7.15 -10.54 -14.07
C PRO A 58 -7.96 -10.11 -12.83
N ALA A 59 -9.18 -9.62 -13.06
CA ALA A 59 -10.32 -9.59 -12.11
C ALA A 59 -10.81 -8.27 -11.45
N ALA A 60 -10.37 -7.06 -11.84
CA ALA A 60 -11.06 -5.82 -11.44
C ALA A 60 -11.13 -4.83 -12.60
N GLY A 61 -12.33 -4.32 -12.91
CA GLY A 61 -12.48 -3.22 -13.87
C GLY A 61 -11.83 -1.96 -13.28
N PRO A 62 -11.00 -1.22 -14.03
CA PRO A 62 -10.36 -0.03 -13.50
C PRO A 62 -11.43 1.01 -13.16
N ARG A 63 -11.43 1.53 -11.92
CA ARG A 63 -12.16 2.76 -11.62
C ARG A 63 -11.55 3.89 -12.45
N ARG A 64 -12.40 4.70 -13.08
CA ARG A 64 -11.97 5.85 -13.86
C ARG A 64 -12.33 7.11 -13.12
N LEU A 65 -11.34 7.96 -12.89
CA LEU A 65 -11.54 9.29 -12.32
C LEU A 65 -11.46 10.30 -13.44
N ILE A 66 -12.52 11.08 -13.63
CA ILE A 66 -12.68 11.99 -14.75
C ILE A 66 -12.68 13.41 -14.21
N ALA A 67 -11.69 14.21 -14.59
CA ALA A 67 -11.68 15.65 -14.34
C ALA A 67 -12.12 16.37 -15.61
N ARG A 68 -13.11 17.27 -15.51
CA ARG A 68 -13.58 18.08 -16.65
C ARG A 68 -12.96 19.47 -16.71
N GLN A 69 -12.31 19.91 -15.63
CA GLN A 69 -11.71 21.23 -15.51
C GLN A 69 -10.23 21.11 -15.11
N GLY A 70 -9.42 22.08 -15.54
CA GLY A 70 -8.06 22.22 -14.99
C GLY A 70 -8.13 22.68 -13.54
N GLY A 71 -7.12 22.36 -12.75
CA GLY A 71 -7.09 22.71 -11.34
C GLY A 71 -6.22 21.78 -10.49
N GLU A 72 -6.25 22.00 -9.18
CA GLU A 72 -5.56 21.16 -8.21
C GLU A 72 -6.46 20.02 -7.74
N TYR A 73 -5.90 18.82 -7.65
CA TYR A 73 -6.58 17.62 -7.19
C TYR A 73 -5.75 16.91 -6.12
N LEU A 74 -6.40 16.51 -5.03
CA LEU A 74 -5.75 15.91 -3.86
C LEU A 74 -6.03 14.41 -3.83
N PHE A 75 -4.97 13.62 -3.66
CA PHE A 75 -5.04 12.18 -3.65
C PHE A 75 -4.42 11.61 -2.39
N VAL A 76 -5.05 10.60 -1.82
CA VAL A 76 -4.58 9.89 -0.63
C VAL A 76 -4.44 8.41 -0.98
N GLY A 77 -3.21 8.00 -1.29
CA GLY A 77 -2.87 6.63 -1.64
C GLY A 77 -2.60 5.80 -0.38
N LEU A 78 -3.39 4.74 -0.20
CA LEU A 78 -3.29 3.85 0.95
C LEU A 78 -2.43 2.63 0.62
N ARG A 79 -1.39 2.41 1.43
CA ARG A 79 -0.53 1.22 1.41
C ARG A 79 -1.06 0.18 2.40
N GLY A 80 -0.84 -1.11 2.11
CA GLY A 80 -1.18 -2.21 3.02
C GLY A 80 -2.66 -2.63 2.97
N ALA A 81 -3.39 -2.19 1.95
CA ALA A 81 -4.75 -2.62 1.65
C ALA A 81 -4.81 -3.90 0.81
N ALA A 82 -3.66 -4.57 0.54
CA ALA A 82 -3.56 -5.81 -0.25
C ALA A 82 -4.39 -6.98 0.33
N GLY A 83 -5.70 -6.90 0.14
CA GLY A 83 -6.65 -7.97 0.16
C GLY A 83 -6.92 -8.43 -1.27
N LEU A 84 -7.83 -9.38 -1.42
CA LEU A 84 -8.29 -9.83 -2.73
C LEU A 84 -8.84 -8.66 -3.53
N PRO A 85 -8.71 -8.65 -4.86
CA PRO A 85 -9.43 -7.70 -5.69
C PRO A 85 -10.91 -7.90 -5.41
N ALA A 86 -11.48 -7.05 -4.56
CA ALA A 86 -12.92 -6.92 -4.49
C ALA A 86 -13.33 -6.56 -5.92
N ARG A 87 -14.20 -7.37 -6.54
CA ARG A 87 -14.80 -7.06 -7.83
C ARG A 87 -15.57 -5.74 -7.66
N GLN A 88 -14.89 -4.63 -7.91
CA GLN A 88 -15.53 -3.33 -7.96
C GLN A 88 -16.06 -3.14 -9.37
N PRO A 89 -17.32 -2.71 -9.52
CA PRO A 89 -17.83 -2.32 -10.82
C PRO A 89 -16.95 -1.19 -11.37
N ALA A 90 -16.68 -1.20 -12.68
CA ALA A 90 -16.11 -0.05 -13.34
C ALA A 90 -17.07 1.12 -13.09
N THR A 91 -16.61 2.13 -12.36
CA THR A 91 -17.39 3.31 -12.03
C THR A 91 -16.58 4.52 -12.48
N ASP A 92 -17.25 5.37 -13.23
CA ASP A 92 -16.75 6.67 -13.63
C ASP A 92 -17.13 7.67 -12.53
N ILE A 93 -16.12 8.25 -11.89
CA ILE A 93 -16.31 9.26 -10.85
C ILE A 93 -15.84 10.59 -11.42
N VAL A 94 -16.73 11.58 -11.44
CA VAL A 94 -16.38 12.93 -11.86
C VAL A 94 -15.80 13.69 -10.68
N LEU A 95 -14.65 14.33 -10.90
CA LEU A 95 -13.93 15.12 -9.89
C LEU A 95 -13.95 16.61 -10.23
N GLY A 96 -14.20 17.41 -9.20
CA GLY A 96 -14.00 18.86 -9.19
C GLY A 96 -12.62 19.24 -8.62
N PRO A 97 -12.08 20.40 -8.99
CA PRO A 97 -10.88 20.94 -8.34
C PRO A 97 -11.07 21.04 -6.81
N GLY A 98 -10.06 20.60 -6.07
CA GLY A 98 -10.09 20.56 -4.61
C GLY A 98 -10.74 19.31 -4.01
N ASP A 99 -11.29 18.41 -4.81
CA ASP A 99 -11.75 17.11 -4.31
C ASP A 99 -10.58 16.30 -3.75
N ILE A 100 -10.82 15.62 -2.62
CA ILE A 100 -9.88 14.70 -1.99
C ILE A 100 -10.32 13.28 -2.31
N CYS A 101 -9.47 12.52 -2.99
CA CYS A 101 -9.76 11.15 -3.41
C CYS A 101 -8.84 10.15 -2.71
N PHE A 102 -9.44 9.21 -1.97
CA PHE A 102 -8.71 8.05 -1.45
C PHE A 102 -8.64 6.97 -2.53
N TYR A 103 -7.49 6.29 -2.64
CA TYR A 103 -7.32 5.14 -3.54
C TYR A 103 -6.38 4.07 -2.94
N ASP A 104 -6.54 2.83 -3.39
CA ASP A 104 -5.61 1.74 -3.07
C ASP A 104 -4.43 1.79 -4.05
N VAL A 105 -3.21 1.88 -3.53
CA VAL A 105 -1.98 1.92 -4.34
C VAL A 105 -1.77 0.61 -5.14
N HIS A 106 -2.37 -0.50 -4.71
CA HIS A 106 -2.31 -1.78 -5.43
C HIS A 106 -3.32 -1.87 -6.58
N GLN A 107 -4.36 -1.02 -6.56
CA GLN A 107 -5.40 -0.93 -7.60
C GLN A 107 -5.70 0.55 -7.90
N PRO A 108 -4.72 1.28 -8.44
CA PRO A 108 -4.89 2.69 -8.72
C PRO A 108 -5.94 2.88 -9.82
N PRO A 109 -6.76 3.94 -9.71
CA PRO A 109 -7.70 4.28 -10.75
C PRO A 109 -6.98 4.82 -11.99
N VAL A 110 -7.64 4.71 -13.13
CA VAL A 110 -7.22 5.37 -14.37
C VAL A 110 -7.67 6.83 -14.30
N LEU A 111 -6.73 7.75 -14.50
CA LEU A 111 -7.02 9.19 -14.54
C LEU A 111 -7.33 9.63 -15.98
N ASP A 112 -8.49 10.28 -16.16
CA ASP A 112 -8.88 10.99 -17.39
C ASP A 112 -9.00 12.49 -17.09
N PHE A 113 -7.86 13.18 -17.13
CA PHE A 113 -7.70 14.54 -16.64
C PHE A 113 -7.28 15.48 -17.77
N PRO A 114 -7.67 16.77 -17.71
CA PRO A 114 -7.31 17.74 -18.73
C PRO A 114 -5.84 18.14 -18.63
N ARG A 115 -5.33 18.84 -19.66
CA ARG A 115 -3.89 19.15 -19.80
C ARG A 115 -3.29 20.02 -18.69
N HIS A 116 -4.11 20.69 -17.89
CA HIS A 116 -3.69 21.63 -16.84
C HIS A 116 -4.15 21.19 -15.44
N ALA A 117 -3.94 19.92 -15.10
CA ALA A 117 -4.24 19.40 -13.77
C ALA A 117 -2.97 19.24 -12.93
N ARG A 118 -3.01 19.73 -11.69
CA ARG A 118 -1.93 19.61 -10.70
C ARG A 118 -2.34 18.60 -9.65
N LEU A 119 -1.54 17.55 -9.48
CA LEU A 119 -1.82 16.47 -8.54
C LEU A 119 -0.95 16.58 -7.30
N LYS A 120 -1.57 16.52 -6.13
CA LYS A 120 -0.91 16.43 -4.83
C LYS A 120 -1.30 15.11 -4.19
N VAL A 121 -0.34 14.18 -4.09
CA VAL A 121 -0.57 12.81 -3.63
C VAL A 121 0.11 12.58 -2.28
N PHE A 122 -0.66 12.21 -1.27
CA PHE A 122 -0.22 11.73 0.02
C PHE A 122 -0.22 10.20 0.01
N LEU A 123 0.94 9.57 0.20
CA LEU A 123 1.08 8.12 0.28
C LEU A 123 1.39 7.71 1.71
N LEU A 124 0.53 6.88 2.29
CA LEU A 124 0.69 6.44 3.67
C LEU A 124 0.10 5.04 3.88
N SER A 125 0.52 4.37 4.95
CA SER A 125 -0.11 3.11 5.36
C SER A 125 -1.51 3.37 5.89
N ARG A 126 -2.47 2.49 5.57
CA ARG A 126 -3.81 2.52 6.19
C ARG A 126 -3.74 2.49 7.73
N GLN A 127 -2.71 1.86 8.28
CA GLN A 127 -2.50 1.76 9.72
C GLN A 127 -2.19 3.12 10.35
N LEU A 128 -1.54 4.01 9.60
CA LEU A 128 -1.24 5.37 10.03
C LEU A 128 -2.51 6.23 10.17
N LEU A 129 -3.57 5.85 9.45
CA LEU A 129 -4.89 6.45 9.56
C LEU A 129 -5.81 5.74 10.55
N GLY A 130 -5.34 4.68 11.21
CA GLY A 130 -6.18 3.85 12.08
C GLY A 130 -7.27 3.07 11.34
N LEU A 131 -7.14 2.86 10.03
CA LEU A 131 -8.16 2.24 9.19
C LEU A 131 -8.05 0.70 9.18
N ALA A 132 -9.18 0.02 9.30
CA ALA A 132 -9.28 -1.41 9.02
C ALA A 132 -9.19 -1.66 7.50
N ARG A 133 -8.97 -2.91 7.08
CA ARG A 133 -8.99 -3.21 5.63
C ARG A 133 -10.37 -2.97 5.00
N SER A 134 -11.43 -3.10 5.78
CA SER A 134 -12.85 -3.00 5.35
C SER A 134 -13.22 -1.58 5.01
N ASP A 135 -12.51 -0.63 5.60
CA ASP A 135 -12.73 0.79 5.40
C ASP A 135 -12.17 1.25 4.05
N VAL A 136 -11.15 0.58 3.50
CA VAL A 136 -10.51 1.02 2.25
C VAL A 136 -11.47 0.96 1.06
N PRO A 137 -12.20 -0.14 0.77
CA PRO A 137 -13.20 -0.12 -0.29
C PRO A 137 -14.23 0.99 -0.09
N ARG A 138 -14.76 1.15 1.13
CA ARG A 138 -15.74 2.18 1.52
C ARG A 138 -15.25 3.60 1.22
N LEU A 139 -14.05 3.91 1.70
CA LEU A 139 -13.42 5.21 1.56
C LEU A 139 -13.08 5.58 0.12
N THR A 140 -12.84 4.59 -0.73
CA THR A 140 -12.46 4.80 -2.14
C THR A 140 -13.67 4.90 -3.08
N HIS A 141 -14.90 4.63 -2.62
CA HIS A 141 -16.11 4.62 -3.46
C HIS A 141 -16.56 5.99 -3.95
N ALA A 142 -16.26 7.05 -3.21
CA ALA A 142 -16.68 8.41 -3.54
C ALA A 142 -15.59 9.39 -3.10
N PRO A 143 -15.42 10.51 -3.82
CA PRO A 143 -14.51 11.57 -3.40
C PRO A 143 -15.09 12.30 -2.19
N VAL A 144 -14.21 12.88 -1.38
CA VAL A 144 -14.59 13.91 -0.42
C VAL A 144 -14.62 15.24 -1.17
N THR A 145 -15.81 15.79 -1.33
CA THR A 145 -16.03 17.04 -2.06
C THR A 145 -15.85 18.25 -1.12
N PRO A 146 -15.45 19.42 -1.65
CA PRO A 146 -15.44 20.69 -0.92
C PRO A 146 -16.82 21.13 -0.41
N THR A 147 -17.91 20.47 -0.81
CA THR A 147 -19.24 20.71 -0.25
C THR A 147 -19.43 20.06 1.14
N SER A 148 -18.55 19.14 1.54
CA SER A 148 -18.45 18.69 2.95
C SER A 148 -17.82 19.80 3.80
N ARG A 149 -18.31 20.00 5.03
CA ARG A 149 -17.75 20.99 5.97
C ARG A 149 -16.27 20.74 6.27
N LEU A 150 -15.85 19.48 6.44
CA LEU A 150 -14.42 19.16 6.60
C LEU A 150 -13.69 19.15 5.25
N GLY A 151 -14.35 18.75 4.16
CA GLY A 151 -13.75 18.82 2.81
C GLY A 151 -13.34 20.25 2.43
N ALA A 152 -14.21 21.23 2.65
CA ALA A 152 -13.98 22.65 2.41
C ALA A 152 -12.79 23.21 3.21
N LEU A 153 -12.64 22.76 4.46
CA LEU A 153 -11.60 23.22 5.37
C LEU A 153 -10.25 22.55 5.07
N LEU A 154 -10.26 21.22 4.88
CA LEU A 154 -9.05 20.41 4.80
C LEU A 154 -8.43 20.41 3.40
N SER A 155 -9.21 20.59 2.34
CA SER A 155 -8.69 20.66 0.98
C SER A 155 -7.63 21.77 0.79
N PRO A 156 -7.93 23.05 1.06
CA PRO A 156 -6.94 24.12 0.91
C PRO A 156 -5.76 23.95 1.89
N PHE A 157 -6.02 23.47 3.12
CA PHE A 157 -4.97 23.19 4.09
C PHE A 157 -3.99 22.11 3.61
N LEU A 158 -4.50 20.96 3.15
CA LEU A 158 -3.67 19.87 2.64
C LEU A 158 -2.94 20.28 1.36
N SER A 159 -3.57 21.11 0.53
CA SER A 159 -2.93 21.66 -0.66
C SER A 159 -1.71 22.52 -0.29
N ASP A 160 -1.88 23.51 0.60
CA ASP A 160 -0.80 24.39 1.05
C ASP A 160 0.27 23.64 1.85
N PHE A 161 -0.16 22.67 2.65
CA PHE A 161 0.70 21.76 3.37
C PHE A 161 1.64 21.00 2.43
N ALA A 162 1.13 20.43 1.33
CA ALA A 162 1.97 19.67 0.40
C ALA A 162 3.08 20.57 -0.19
N ASP A 163 2.72 21.79 -0.57
CA ASP A 163 3.68 22.76 -1.12
C ASP A 163 4.71 23.19 -0.07
N THR A 164 4.27 23.48 1.16
CA THR A 164 5.16 23.84 2.28
C THR A 164 6.09 22.69 2.66
N ALA A 165 5.55 21.48 2.80
CA ALA A 165 6.30 20.27 3.16
C ALA A 165 7.34 19.88 2.10
N ALA A 166 7.12 20.25 0.83
CA ALA A 166 8.10 20.06 -0.23
C ALA A 166 9.36 20.93 -0.06
N VAL A 167 9.29 22.01 0.71
CA VAL A 167 10.38 23.00 0.90
C VAL A 167 10.89 23.09 2.35
N ALA A 168 10.11 22.58 3.32
CA ALA A 168 10.42 22.68 4.75
C ALA A 168 11.65 21.87 5.22
N ARG A 169 12.29 22.36 6.28
CA ARG A 169 13.38 21.66 7.01
C ARG A 169 12.82 20.45 7.78
N SER A 170 13.68 19.44 8.03
CA SER A 170 13.27 18.11 8.54
C SER A 170 12.43 18.14 9.82
N ALA A 171 12.87 18.80 10.90
CA ALA A 171 12.18 18.72 12.20
C ALA A 171 10.77 19.33 12.20
N VAL A 172 10.59 20.50 11.55
CA VAL A 172 9.26 21.15 11.42
C VAL A 172 8.37 20.34 10.46
N GLY A 173 8.96 19.80 9.39
CA GLY A 173 8.27 18.92 8.45
C GLY A 173 7.69 17.67 9.11
N ASP A 174 8.38 17.09 10.10
CA ASP A 174 7.92 15.89 10.80
C ASP A 174 6.71 16.17 11.70
N MET A 175 6.71 17.28 12.44
CA MET A 175 5.54 17.70 13.25
C MET A 175 4.33 17.99 12.35
N LEU A 176 4.59 18.69 11.25
CA LEU A 176 3.61 18.99 10.22
C LEU A 176 3.02 17.70 9.63
N ALA A 177 3.83 16.70 9.33
CA ALA A 177 3.38 15.41 8.80
C ALA A 177 2.43 14.67 9.75
N TRP A 178 2.69 14.66 11.06
CA TRP A 178 1.77 14.09 12.06
C TRP A 178 0.42 14.81 12.11
N ASN A 179 0.43 16.14 11.98
CA ASN A 179 -0.82 16.92 11.91
C ASN A 179 -1.61 16.60 10.64
N ALA A 180 -0.94 16.52 9.48
CA ALA A 180 -1.59 16.14 8.22
C ALA A 180 -2.21 14.74 8.29
N VAL A 181 -1.48 13.77 8.87
CA VAL A 181 -2.02 12.42 9.12
C VAL A 181 -3.25 12.48 10.02
N SER A 182 -3.19 13.23 11.12
CA SER A 182 -4.31 13.35 12.06
C SER A 182 -5.57 13.89 11.38
N LEU A 183 -5.41 14.92 10.55
CA LEU A 183 -6.50 15.52 9.77
C LEU A 183 -7.05 14.56 8.70
N LEU A 184 -6.17 13.83 8.01
CA LEU A 184 -6.57 12.79 7.07
C LEU A 184 -7.33 11.65 7.75
N SER A 185 -6.95 11.28 8.98
CA SER A 185 -7.67 10.28 9.79
C SER A 185 -9.06 10.78 10.17
N THR A 186 -9.17 12.04 10.61
CA THR A 186 -10.47 12.66 10.92
C THR A 186 -11.37 12.70 9.70
N LEU A 187 -10.83 13.10 8.54
CA LEU A 187 -11.57 13.14 7.28
C LEU A 187 -12.05 11.75 6.85
N ALA A 188 -11.18 10.75 6.97
CA ALA A 188 -11.54 9.37 6.64
C ALA A 188 -12.64 8.83 7.56
N GLY A 189 -12.56 9.09 8.86
CA GLY A 189 -13.58 8.71 9.84
C GLY A 189 -14.94 9.34 9.57
N GLU A 190 -14.99 10.65 9.30
CA GLU A 190 -16.24 11.34 8.96
C GLU A 190 -16.86 10.77 7.67
N HIS A 191 -16.04 10.59 6.63
CA HIS A 191 -16.53 10.06 5.35
C HIS A 191 -17.11 8.63 5.50
N LEU A 192 -16.46 7.78 6.30
CA LEU A 192 -16.96 6.44 6.59
C LEU A 192 -18.27 6.46 7.38
N ALA A 193 -18.41 7.40 8.32
CA ALA A 193 -19.64 7.58 9.10
C ALA A 193 -20.80 8.08 8.24
N ASP A 194 -20.55 9.05 7.35
CA ASP A 194 -21.58 9.57 6.44
C ASP A 194 -22.03 8.53 5.41
N GLN A 195 -21.10 7.73 4.88
CA GLN A 195 -21.47 6.60 4.02
C GLN A 195 -22.27 5.52 4.76
N ALA A 196 -22.02 5.30 6.05
CA ALA A 196 -22.79 4.35 6.85
C ALA A 196 -24.24 4.83 7.09
N ARG A 197 -24.46 6.15 7.17
CA ARG A 197 -25.79 6.75 7.34
C ARG A 197 -26.66 6.67 6.08
N GLY A 198 -26.04 6.53 4.90
CA GLY A 198 -26.72 6.54 3.60
C GLY A 198 -26.95 5.17 2.93
N ARG A 199 -26.57 4.05 3.55
CA ARG A 199 -26.70 2.69 2.97
C ARG A 199 -27.30 1.70 3.96
N GLU A 200 -28.13 0.78 3.47
CA GLU A 200 -28.34 -0.49 4.19
C GLU A 200 -26.98 -1.18 4.33
N PRO A 201 -26.64 -1.70 5.53
CA PRO A 201 -25.34 -2.29 5.77
C PRO A 201 -25.18 -3.55 4.93
N ASP A 202 -24.39 -3.48 3.86
CA ASP A 202 -23.84 -4.68 3.23
C ASP A 202 -22.87 -5.32 4.23
N THR A 203 -23.42 -6.17 5.09
CA THR A 203 -22.71 -6.85 6.19
C THR A 203 -21.65 -7.83 5.68
N ARG A 204 -21.58 -8.09 4.36
CA ARG A 204 -20.64 -9.06 3.77
C ARG A 204 -19.24 -8.49 3.55
N ALA A 205 -19.12 -7.27 3.05
CA ALA A 205 -17.82 -6.63 2.80
C ALA A 205 -17.01 -6.34 4.09
N PRO A 206 -17.62 -5.87 5.19
CA PRO A 206 -16.96 -5.74 6.48
C PRO A 206 -16.48 -7.10 7.01
N LEU A 207 -17.35 -8.12 6.97
CA LEU A 207 -17.04 -9.46 7.48
C LEU A 207 -15.86 -10.12 6.76
N MET A 208 -15.81 -10.05 5.42
CA MET A 208 -14.70 -10.63 4.66
C MET A 208 -13.38 -9.97 5.06
N SER A 209 -13.37 -8.65 5.20
CA SER A 209 -12.19 -7.93 5.60
C SER A 209 -11.74 -8.30 7.01
N ASP A 210 -12.67 -8.37 7.97
CA ASP A 210 -12.35 -8.74 9.35
C ASP A 210 -11.73 -10.14 9.40
N ILE A 211 -12.24 -11.07 8.58
CA ILE A 211 -11.67 -12.41 8.41
C ILE A 211 -10.23 -12.34 7.86
N LEU A 212 -9.96 -11.48 6.87
CA LEU A 212 -8.62 -11.32 6.30
C LEU A 212 -7.63 -10.72 7.31
N ASP A 213 -8.06 -9.73 8.11
CA ASP A 213 -7.24 -9.13 9.16
C ASP A 213 -6.97 -10.14 10.29
N PHE A 214 -7.97 -10.93 10.69
CA PHE A 214 -7.80 -12.02 11.66
C PHE A 214 -6.77 -13.06 11.18
N ILE A 215 -6.82 -13.43 9.90
CA ILE A 215 -5.84 -14.35 9.30
C ILE A 215 -4.42 -13.77 9.36
N ASP A 216 -4.25 -12.49 9.05
CA ASP A 216 -2.92 -11.87 9.04
C ASP A 216 -2.33 -11.72 10.45
N LEU A 217 -3.15 -11.32 11.41
CA LEU A 217 -2.73 -11.20 12.82
C LEU A 217 -2.31 -12.55 13.42
N ARG A 218 -2.85 -13.67 12.91
CA ARG A 218 -2.58 -15.02 13.42
C ARG A 218 -1.85 -15.90 12.42
N LEU A 219 -1.15 -15.33 11.44
CA LEU A 219 -0.62 -16.09 10.32
C LEU A 219 0.44 -17.14 10.75
N SER A 220 1.26 -16.83 11.76
CA SER A 220 2.26 -17.72 12.37
C SER A 220 1.67 -18.76 13.33
N ASP A 221 0.40 -18.63 13.72
CA ASP A 221 -0.27 -19.56 14.63
C ASP A 221 -0.55 -20.90 13.93
N THR A 222 0.08 -21.98 14.40
CA THR A 222 -0.11 -23.34 13.88
C THR A 222 -1.57 -23.82 14.03
N GLY A 223 -2.32 -23.27 14.98
CA GLY A 223 -3.74 -23.55 15.20
C GLY A 223 -4.71 -22.82 14.25
N LEU A 224 -4.23 -21.90 13.41
CA LEU A 224 -5.07 -21.16 12.46
C LEU A 224 -5.68 -22.13 11.42
N SER A 225 -7.00 -22.32 11.50
CA SER A 225 -7.76 -23.22 10.63
C SER A 225 -9.11 -22.59 10.23
N PRO A 226 -9.79 -23.11 9.20
CA PRO A 226 -11.12 -22.63 8.83
C PRO A 226 -12.12 -22.68 10.00
N LYS A 227 -11.99 -23.67 10.90
CA LYS A 227 -12.82 -23.81 12.09
C LYS A 227 -12.57 -22.69 13.10
N THR A 228 -11.30 -22.34 13.36
CA THR A 228 -10.96 -21.28 14.32
C THR A 228 -11.37 -19.90 13.80
N ILE A 229 -11.21 -19.66 12.50
CA ILE A 229 -11.66 -18.43 11.83
C ILE A 229 -13.18 -18.32 11.91
N ALA A 230 -13.92 -19.35 11.51
CA ALA A 230 -15.37 -19.33 11.54
C ALA A 230 -15.92 -19.06 12.95
N ARG A 231 -15.31 -19.68 13.97
CA ARG A 231 -15.65 -19.46 15.38
C ARG A 231 -15.39 -18.02 15.84
N ALA A 232 -14.26 -17.43 15.44
CA ALA A 232 -13.91 -16.07 15.82
C ALA A 232 -14.86 -15.00 15.25
N HIS A 233 -15.45 -15.28 14.09
CA HIS A 233 -16.39 -14.38 13.42
C HIS A 233 -17.86 -14.82 13.56
N HIS A 234 -18.16 -15.76 14.45
CA HIS A 234 -19.52 -16.26 14.71
C HIS A 234 -20.29 -16.73 13.46
N ILE A 235 -19.59 -17.33 12.50
CA ILE A 235 -20.17 -17.88 11.27
C ILE A 235 -19.99 -19.40 11.17
N SER A 236 -20.78 -20.04 10.32
CA SER A 236 -20.54 -21.45 9.99
C SER A 236 -19.34 -21.61 9.05
N VAL A 237 -18.61 -22.73 9.18
CA VAL A 237 -17.50 -23.09 8.27
C VAL A 237 -18.00 -23.18 6.82
N ARG A 238 -19.23 -23.65 6.62
CA ARG A 238 -19.88 -23.70 5.31
C ARG A 238 -20.05 -22.30 4.72
N TYR A 239 -20.46 -21.31 5.52
CA TYR A 239 -20.59 -19.93 5.09
C TYR A 239 -19.23 -19.30 4.79
N LEU A 240 -18.21 -19.54 5.64
CA LEU A 240 -16.84 -19.12 5.38
C LEU A 240 -16.34 -19.64 4.02
N HIS A 241 -16.54 -20.93 3.72
CA HIS A 241 -16.17 -21.46 2.41
C HIS A 241 -17.00 -20.88 1.26
N LYS A 242 -18.28 -20.55 1.48
CA LYS A 242 -19.10 -19.87 0.48
C LYS A 242 -18.53 -18.50 0.14
N LEU A 243 -18.22 -17.70 1.15
CA LEU A 243 -17.60 -16.37 1.00
C LEU A 243 -16.30 -16.45 0.17
N PHE A 244 -15.41 -17.39 0.50
CA PHE A 244 -14.15 -17.54 -0.24
C PHE A 244 -14.33 -18.09 -1.67
N ARG A 245 -15.33 -18.96 -1.89
CA ARG A 245 -15.64 -19.49 -3.23
C ARG A 245 -16.16 -18.40 -4.17
N GLU A 246 -16.96 -17.48 -3.66
CA GLU A 246 -17.45 -16.32 -4.43
C GLU A 246 -16.28 -15.41 -4.87
N GLU A 247 -15.21 -15.35 -4.08
CA GLU A 247 -13.93 -14.71 -4.40
C GLU A 247 -12.98 -15.58 -5.27
N GLY A 248 -13.43 -16.75 -5.74
CA GLY A 248 -12.66 -17.63 -6.61
C GLY A 248 -11.51 -18.38 -5.94
N MET A 249 -11.51 -18.54 -4.61
CA MET A 249 -10.45 -19.27 -3.90
C MET A 249 -10.91 -20.02 -2.66
N THR A 250 -9.97 -20.62 -1.95
CA THR A 250 -10.21 -21.28 -0.67
C THR A 250 -9.41 -20.60 0.44
N VAL A 251 -10.00 -20.52 1.63
CA VAL A 251 -9.35 -19.95 2.81
C VAL A 251 -8.02 -20.65 3.13
N GLY A 252 -7.93 -21.97 2.94
CA GLY A 252 -6.69 -22.72 3.15
C GLY A 252 -5.59 -22.33 2.15
N ARG A 253 -5.95 -22.14 0.87
CA ARG A 253 -5.01 -21.69 -0.17
C ARG A 253 -4.52 -20.28 0.09
N LEU A 254 -5.39 -19.40 0.60
CA LEU A 254 -5.00 -18.04 1.00
C LEU A 254 -3.96 -18.08 2.13
N ILE A 255 -4.25 -18.80 3.22
CA ILE A 255 -3.34 -18.93 4.38
C ILE A 255 -1.98 -19.48 3.93
N GLN A 256 -1.98 -20.53 3.11
CA GLN A 256 -0.76 -21.13 2.57
C GLN A 256 0.06 -20.12 1.75
N ARG A 257 -0.57 -19.38 0.82
CA ARG A 257 0.13 -18.37 0.01
C ARG A 257 0.72 -17.25 0.86
N ARG A 258 -0.01 -16.77 1.87
CA ARG A 258 0.47 -15.71 2.76
C ARG A 258 1.65 -16.18 3.62
N ARG A 259 1.58 -17.40 4.18
CA ARG A 259 2.70 -18.02 4.91
C ARG A 259 3.94 -18.17 4.03
N LEU A 260 3.78 -18.62 2.78
CA LEU A 260 4.89 -18.70 1.82
C LEU A 260 5.53 -17.34 1.52
N ALA A 261 4.72 -16.27 1.42
CA ALA A 261 5.23 -14.93 1.18
C ALA A 261 6.07 -14.41 2.36
N GLU A 262 5.64 -14.66 3.60
CA GLU A 262 6.42 -14.33 4.79
C GLU A 262 7.68 -15.19 4.93
N CYS A 263 7.61 -16.50 4.67
CA CYS A 263 8.80 -17.34 4.61
C CYS A 263 9.82 -16.77 3.62
N ARG A 264 9.38 -16.41 2.41
CA ARG A 264 10.24 -15.81 1.40
C ARG A 264 10.91 -14.52 1.89
N ARG A 265 10.15 -13.64 2.55
CA ARG A 265 10.67 -12.40 3.13
C ARG A 265 11.68 -12.66 4.24
N VAL A 266 11.43 -13.64 5.11
CA VAL A 266 12.38 -13.99 6.20
C VAL A 266 13.65 -14.60 5.63
N LEU A 267 13.57 -15.41 4.58
CA LEU A 267 14.74 -16.01 3.94
C LEU A 267 15.69 -15.01 3.26
N THR A 268 15.26 -13.77 3.04
CA THR A 268 16.11 -12.68 2.53
C THR A 268 16.73 -11.82 3.64
N LEU A 269 16.38 -12.05 4.91
CA LEU A 269 16.92 -11.25 6.02
C LEU A 269 18.27 -11.81 6.49
N ARG A 270 19.26 -10.94 6.68
CA ARG A 270 20.56 -11.31 7.27
C ARG A 270 20.44 -11.92 8.67
N SER A 271 19.47 -11.44 9.47
CA SER A 271 19.17 -12.00 10.79
C SER A 271 18.69 -13.46 10.76
N ALA A 272 18.25 -13.95 9.59
CA ALA A 272 17.81 -15.33 9.40
C ALA A 272 18.90 -16.26 8.85
N GLU A 273 20.14 -15.78 8.66
CA GLU A 273 21.27 -16.60 8.15
C GLU A 273 21.51 -17.84 9.02
N ASN A 274 21.35 -17.71 10.34
CA ASN A 274 21.53 -18.81 11.30
C ASN A 274 20.28 -19.68 11.49
N MET A 275 19.13 -19.33 10.88
CA MET A 275 17.91 -20.11 10.98
C MET A 275 17.86 -21.20 9.92
N THR A 276 17.57 -22.44 10.33
CA THR A 276 17.35 -23.53 9.38
C THR A 276 16.07 -23.27 8.56
N ILE A 277 16.03 -23.74 7.31
CA ILE A 277 14.83 -23.66 6.46
C ILE A 277 13.63 -24.29 7.16
N ALA A 278 13.85 -25.41 7.87
CA ALA A 278 12.83 -26.10 8.65
C ALA A 278 12.30 -25.22 9.81
N ALA A 279 13.17 -24.48 10.51
CA ALA A 279 12.75 -23.58 11.58
C ALA A 279 11.90 -22.42 11.04
N VAL A 280 12.28 -21.83 9.90
CA VAL A 280 11.48 -20.78 9.23
C VAL A 280 10.11 -21.33 8.81
N ALA A 281 10.07 -22.53 8.22
CA ALA A 281 8.82 -23.17 7.81
C ALA A 281 7.92 -23.44 9.02
N HIS A 282 8.47 -23.99 10.10
CA HIS A 282 7.71 -24.30 11.32
C HIS A 282 7.16 -23.04 11.99
N HIS A 283 7.97 -21.96 12.08
CA HIS A 283 7.55 -20.69 12.66
C HIS A 283 6.33 -20.08 11.96
N TRP A 284 6.22 -20.27 10.64
CA TRP A 284 5.07 -19.81 9.85
C TRP A 284 3.97 -20.87 9.70
N GLY A 285 4.01 -21.95 10.49
CA GLY A 285 2.92 -22.92 10.57
C GLY A 285 2.92 -24.00 9.50
N PHE A 286 4.08 -24.31 8.88
CA PHE A 286 4.25 -25.52 8.08
C PHE A 286 4.71 -26.69 8.96
N ALA A 287 3.87 -27.72 9.09
CA ALA A 287 4.20 -28.91 9.89
C ALA A 287 5.26 -29.83 9.26
N SER A 288 5.40 -29.80 7.92
CA SER A 288 6.34 -30.66 7.19
C SER A 288 7.29 -29.82 6.33
N PRO A 289 8.61 -29.87 6.59
CA PRO A 289 9.62 -29.21 5.75
C PRO A 289 9.64 -29.72 4.31
N THR A 290 9.33 -31.00 4.08
CA THR A 290 9.24 -31.60 2.74
C THR A 290 8.06 -31.03 1.96
N HIS A 291 6.89 -30.94 2.59
CA HIS A 291 5.72 -30.31 1.99
C HIS A 291 5.95 -28.82 1.73
N PHE A 292 6.54 -28.10 2.68
CA PHE A 292 6.93 -26.71 2.50
C PHE A 292 7.84 -26.51 1.29
N SER A 293 8.92 -27.28 1.18
CA SER A 293 9.91 -27.15 0.09
C SER A 293 9.29 -27.39 -1.28
N ARG A 294 8.38 -28.39 -1.38
CA ARG A 294 7.63 -28.66 -2.61
C ARG A 294 6.73 -27.49 -2.99
N VAL A 295 5.87 -27.03 -2.08
CA VAL A 295 4.92 -25.96 -2.39
C VAL A 295 5.64 -24.63 -2.64
N PHE A 296 6.75 -24.36 -1.95
CA PHE A 296 7.59 -23.20 -2.19
C PHE A 296 8.17 -23.22 -3.61
N ARG A 297 8.72 -24.36 -4.05
CA ARG A 297 9.21 -24.55 -5.42
C ARG A 297 8.09 -24.42 -6.45
N ASP A 298 6.94 -25.05 -6.21
CA ASP A 298 5.78 -24.95 -7.11
C ASP A 298 5.27 -23.51 -7.26
N THR A 299 5.45 -22.67 -6.23
CA THR A 299 5.00 -21.27 -6.22
C THR A 299 6.02 -20.30 -6.81
N TYR A 300 7.32 -20.52 -6.58
CA TYR A 300 8.39 -19.56 -6.90
C TYR A 300 9.42 -20.06 -7.90
N GLY A 301 9.30 -21.30 -8.38
CA GLY A 301 10.18 -21.91 -9.39
C GLY A 301 11.53 -22.42 -8.85
N MET A 302 11.87 -22.13 -7.59
CA MET A 302 13.13 -22.56 -6.95
C MET A 302 12.90 -22.98 -5.50
N SER A 303 13.83 -23.76 -4.95
CA SER A 303 13.75 -24.22 -3.56
C SER A 303 14.05 -23.09 -2.56
N PRO A 304 13.60 -23.23 -1.29
CA PRO A 304 13.92 -22.27 -0.23
C PRO A 304 15.42 -22.05 -0.01
N SER A 305 16.25 -23.09 -0.20
CA SER A 305 17.71 -23.01 -0.05
C SER A 305 18.34 -22.20 -1.18
N GLU A 306 17.97 -22.50 -2.43
CA GLU A 306 18.42 -21.73 -3.62
C GLU A 306 18.01 -20.26 -3.51
N TRP A 307 16.79 -19.99 -3.03
CA TRP A 307 16.30 -18.64 -2.80
C TRP A 307 17.17 -17.85 -1.81
N ARG A 308 17.57 -18.51 -0.70
CA ARG A 308 18.44 -17.90 0.32
C ARG A 308 19.84 -17.62 -0.22
N GLU A 309 20.41 -18.56 -0.98
CA GLU A 309 21.73 -18.37 -1.58
C GLU A 309 21.75 -17.20 -2.57
N LEU A 310 20.71 -17.06 -3.38
CA LEU A 310 20.58 -15.94 -4.32
C LEU A 310 20.51 -14.59 -3.59
N ALA A 311 19.73 -14.52 -2.50
CA ALA A 311 19.63 -13.31 -1.69
C ALA A 311 20.98 -12.94 -1.02
N GLY A 312 21.75 -13.94 -0.57
CA GLY A 312 23.07 -13.71 0.03
C GLY A 312 24.18 -13.35 -0.97
N ARG A 313 24.00 -13.60 -2.28
CA ARG A 313 24.95 -13.19 -3.33
C ARG A 313 24.79 -11.71 -3.71
N GLY A 314 23.56 -11.22 -3.82
CA GLY A 314 23.27 -9.82 -4.15
C GLY A 314 23.80 -8.80 -3.12
N ASP A 315 23.88 -9.18 -1.85
CA ASP A 315 24.42 -8.33 -0.78
C ASP A 315 25.96 -8.32 -0.73
N ARG A 316 26.65 -9.34 -1.26
CA ARG A 316 28.12 -9.39 -1.31
C ARG A 316 28.69 -8.55 -2.45
N GLU A 317 28.01 -8.51 -3.59
CA GLU A 317 28.40 -7.69 -4.75
C GLU A 317 28.10 -6.19 -4.56
N ALA A 318 27.19 -5.82 -3.65
CA ALA A 318 26.89 -4.42 -3.31
C ALA A 318 27.81 -3.83 -2.20
N GLY A 319 28.70 -4.65 -1.63
CA GLY A 319 29.60 -4.30 -0.53
C GLY A 319 31.09 -4.21 -0.91
N GLU A 320 31.44 -4.43 -2.17
CA GLU A 320 32.76 -4.16 -2.77
C GLU A 320 32.75 -2.82 -3.52
#